data_AF-A0A2G4T113-F1
#
_entry.id   AF-A0A2G4T113-F1
#
_cell.length_a   1.000
_cell.length_b   1.000
_cell.length_c   1.000
_cell.angle_alpha   90.00
_cell.angle_beta   90.00
_cell.angle_gamma   90.00
#
_symmetry.space_group_name_H-M   'P 1'
#
loop_
_entity.id
_entity.type
_entity.pdbx_description
1 polymer ?
#
loop_
_entity_poly.entity_id
_entity_poly.type
_entity_poly.pdbx_seq_one_letter_code
_entity_poly.pdbx_strand_id
1 'polypeptide(L)'
;MSTYHGDKAESSASFGEQLEKKNSITSIETGLHTIEADGPKAHNGVEPHMGLMSSCNMIVGLIIGSGIFASPGPVTLKVGAVAPSLLVWTVGGVLSMIGALCYAELGTMITKSGGEYQYLKSAYGICLGLTFTWSNLLLTNPIGTASIATVFAQYILQMAYFDPNDLTGATVEMPNYALKLVTIGCIWVVVLLNAFGRRAGALVANVFTFAKLIALIMIIIIGWVWLGKGHTENFQNAFDGSSRNALDYGTAMYMALFSYNGWNNLNYGVGEVKNPKRNLPLAIFISCTLVTTVYVLGNVAYFATLPIQTVATSSTVAMQLGRVAMGTGGAYFFAVMVVLSTFGAVNGNIWGASRLVMAAANEDSVFMPPFFGKLSEKRDSPIRALILVGIIATIWCIPGDFTYLAKMYSFTGWLFYGFAVFGLILMRFKKKTRDLPRPFKVWLPLAIFFVIIDIYLVIAPLIDAGSAGVYQYIICIIIGLIAIPIWFIRVRKPGLGRLLLGWIPGYQDACILEKKRLEADSKTEL
;
A
#
# COMPACT_ATOMS: atom_id res chain seq x y z
N MET A 1 -65.11 -62.70 6.69
CA MET A 1 -64.04 -63.16 7.60
C MET A 1 -62.95 -62.08 7.61
N SER A 2 -62.70 -61.46 8.77
CA SER A 2 -61.41 -60.88 9.20
C SER A 2 -60.80 -59.73 8.36
N THR A 3 -61.04 -58.44 8.61
CA THR A 3 -60.45 -57.49 9.62
C THR A 3 -59.09 -56.88 9.29
N TYR A 4 -59.04 -55.51 9.34
CA TYR A 4 -57.98 -54.60 9.84
C TYR A 4 -56.62 -54.55 9.10
N HIS A 5 -55.82 -53.47 8.98
CA HIS A 5 -55.72 -52.07 9.43
C HIS A 5 -54.81 -51.37 8.38
N GLY A 6 -55.01 -50.10 7.99
CA GLY A 6 -54.28 -48.94 8.55
C GLY A 6 -52.90 -48.71 7.89
N ASP A 7 -52.77 -47.68 7.03
CA ASP A 7 -51.70 -46.67 7.12
C ASP A 7 -51.85 -45.54 6.09
N LYS A 8 -52.39 -44.41 6.57
CA LYS A 8 -52.07 -43.07 6.08
C LYS A 8 -50.86 -42.61 6.90
N ALA A 9 -49.67 -42.45 6.32
CA ALA A 9 -48.63 -41.48 6.74
C ALA A 9 -47.25 -41.73 6.08
N GLU A 10 -47.12 -41.65 4.75
CA GLU A 10 -45.79 -41.53 4.11
C GLU A 10 -45.86 -40.60 2.90
N SER A 11 -45.99 -39.30 3.13
CA SER A 11 -45.72 -38.28 2.08
C SER A 11 -45.41 -36.89 2.62
N SER A 12 -45.35 -36.67 3.94
CA SER A 12 -45.15 -35.34 4.52
C SER A 12 -43.82 -35.16 5.29
N ALA A 13 -42.91 -36.15 5.21
CA ALA A 13 -41.63 -36.09 5.93
C ALA A 13 -40.42 -35.68 5.05
N SER A 14 -40.52 -35.64 3.71
CA SER A 14 -39.36 -35.26 2.87
C SER A 14 -39.35 -33.80 2.37
N PHE A 15 -40.41 -33.03 2.66
CA PHE A 15 -40.50 -31.62 2.23
C PHE A 15 -40.08 -30.62 3.34
N GLY A 16 -40.05 -31.06 4.60
CA GLY A 16 -39.63 -30.22 5.74
C GLY A 16 -38.11 -30.10 5.89
N GLU A 17 -37.35 -31.13 5.52
CA GLU A 17 -35.90 -31.17 5.73
C GLU A 17 -35.08 -30.48 4.61
N GLN A 18 -35.72 -30.14 3.47
CA GLN A 18 -35.09 -29.35 2.40
C GLN A 18 -35.31 -27.84 2.56
N LEU A 19 -36.20 -27.41 3.46
CA LEU A 19 -36.50 -25.99 3.70
C LEU A 19 -35.61 -25.35 4.79
N GLU A 20 -35.02 -26.14 5.70
CA GLU A 20 -34.11 -25.61 6.73
C GLU A 20 -32.65 -25.39 6.25
N LYS A 21 -32.24 -25.95 5.11
CA LYS A 21 -30.92 -25.67 4.52
C LYS A 21 -30.82 -24.37 3.72
N LYS A 22 -31.92 -23.61 3.57
CA LYS A 22 -31.95 -22.33 2.81
C LYS A 22 -31.53 -21.09 3.62
N ASN A 23 -31.16 -21.22 4.89
CA ASN A 23 -30.78 -20.09 5.76
C ASN A 23 -29.27 -20.00 6.08
N SER A 24 -28.38 -20.38 5.16
CA SER A 24 -26.94 -20.10 5.28
C SER A 24 -26.50 -18.97 4.36
N ILE A 25 -26.60 -17.73 4.85
CA ILE A 25 -26.07 -16.54 4.18
C ILE A 25 -24.54 -16.55 4.31
N THR A 26 -23.87 -17.27 3.40
CA THR A 26 -22.44 -17.08 3.14
C THR A 26 -22.25 -16.81 1.65
N SER A 27 -21.63 -15.68 1.35
CA SER A 27 -21.52 -15.00 0.05
C SER A 27 -20.60 -15.71 -0.97
N ILE A 28 -20.74 -17.02 -1.13
CA ILE A 28 -19.83 -17.83 -1.96
C ILE A 28 -20.52 -18.35 -3.23
N GLU A 29 -21.85 -18.47 -3.27
CA GLU A 29 -22.53 -19.09 -4.42
C GLU A 29 -22.69 -18.18 -5.64
N THR A 30 -22.67 -16.85 -5.48
CA THR A 30 -22.81 -15.92 -6.61
C THR A 30 -21.53 -15.74 -7.46
N GLY A 31 -20.45 -16.49 -7.15
CA GLY A 31 -19.17 -16.44 -7.86
C GLY A 31 -18.85 -17.66 -8.73
N LEU A 32 -19.70 -18.69 -8.73
CA LEU A 32 -19.36 -20.04 -9.23
C LEU A 32 -20.02 -20.45 -10.56
N HIS A 33 -20.94 -19.67 -11.14
CA HIS A 33 -21.64 -20.02 -12.39
C HIS A 33 -21.12 -19.31 -13.66
N THR A 34 -19.80 -19.12 -13.82
CA THR A 34 -19.23 -18.59 -15.09
C THR A 34 -18.15 -19.47 -15.69
N ILE A 35 -18.15 -20.77 -15.39
CA ILE A 35 -17.25 -21.73 -16.03
C ILE A 35 -18.14 -22.79 -16.67
N GLU A 36 -17.92 -23.00 -17.98
CA GLU A 36 -18.66 -23.86 -18.92
C GLU A 36 -19.82 -23.22 -19.69
N ALA A 37 -19.45 -22.40 -20.68
CA ALA A 37 -20.04 -22.44 -22.03
C ALA A 37 -19.07 -21.77 -23.01
N ASP A 38 -18.56 -22.52 -23.99
CA ASP A 38 -17.88 -21.97 -25.16
C ASP A 38 -18.90 -21.15 -25.96
N GLY A 39 -18.88 -19.83 -25.77
CA GLY A 39 -19.76 -18.85 -26.39
C GLY A 39 -19.03 -17.51 -26.52
N PRO A 40 -19.48 -16.61 -27.42
CA PRO A 40 -18.68 -15.50 -27.92
C PRO A 40 -18.21 -14.59 -26.78
N LYS A 41 -16.89 -14.35 -26.75
CA LYS A 41 -16.17 -13.57 -25.72
C LYS A 41 -16.90 -12.26 -25.42
N ALA A 42 -17.49 -12.16 -24.23
CA ALA A 42 -17.96 -10.89 -23.70
C ALA A 42 -16.77 -9.96 -23.47
N HIS A 43 -16.64 -8.95 -24.34
CA HIS A 43 -15.59 -7.94 -24.39
C HIS A 43 -15.69 -6.93 -23.23
N ASN A 44 -15.57 -7.39 -21.97
CA ASN A 44 -15.58 -6.51 -20.78
C ASN A 44 -14.25 -6.54 -19.98
N GLY A 45 -13.19 -7.16 -20.52
CA GLY A 45 -11.86 -7.18 -19.90
C GLY A 45 -10.87 -6.31 -20.70
N VAL A 46 -10.03 -5.53 -20.00
CA VAL A 46 -8.90 -4.82 -20.61
C VAL A 46 -7.96 -5.84 -21.26
N GLU A 47 -7.55 -5.60 -22.51
CA GLU A 47 -6.68 -6.55 -23.22
C GLU A 47 -5.29 -6.65 -22.56
N PRO A 48 -4.76 -7.87 -22.36
CA PRO A 48 -3.42 -8.07 -21.83
C PRO A 48 -2.35 -7.50 -22.76
N HIS A 49 -1.68 -6.43 -22.33
CA HIS A 49 -0.69 -5.70 -23.13
C HIS A 49 0.67 -5.56 -22.43
N MET A 50 0.74 -5.68 -21.10
CA MET A 50 1.99 -5.56 -20.34
C MET A 50 2.83 -6.85 -20.40
N GLY A 51 3.98 -6.80 -21.06
CA GLY A 51 4.99 -7.89 -21.03
C GLY A 51 5.89 -7.86 -19.79
N LEU A 52 6.74 -8.88 -19.63
CA LEU A 52 7.64 -9.03 -18.47
C LEU A 52 8.45 -7.76 -18.16
N MET A 53 9.11 -7.16 -19.16
CA MET A 53 9.93 -5.96 -18.96
C MET A 53 9.10 -4.76 -18.48
N SER A 54 7.91 -4.57 -19.06
CA SER A 54 6.98 -3.51 -18.64
C SER A 54 6.51 -3.73 -17.20
N SER A 55 6.22 -4.97 -16.83
CA SER A 55 5.85 -5.36 -15.46
C SER A 55 6.99 -5.12 -14.47
N CYS A 56 8.24 -5.47 -14.83
CA CYS A 56 9.42 -5.16 -14.00
C CYS A 56 9.58 -3.65 -13.83
N ASN A 57 9.55 -2.88 -14.92
CA ASN A 57 9.71 -1.43 -14.87
C ASN A 57 8.62 -0.77 -14.02
N MET A 58 7.39 -1.27 -14.08
CA MET A 58 6.29 -0.80 -13.23
C MET A 58 6.57 -1.09 -11.75
N ILE A 59 6.94 -2.32 -11.40
CA ILE A 59 7.23 -2.68 -9.99
C ILE A 59 8.42 -1.86 -9.47
N VAL A 60 9.54 -1.85 -10.19
CA VAL A 60 10.75 -1.10 -9.81
C VAL A 60 10.42 0.39 -9.68
N GLY A 61 9.69 0.95 -10.63
CA GLY A 61 9.29 2.36 -10.62
C GLY A 61 8.34 2.74 -9.49
N LEU A 62 7.55 1.78 -8.98
CA LEU A 62 6.65 2.00 -7.85
C LEU A 62 7.34 1.79 -6.50
N ILE A 63 8.22 0.79 -6.37
CA ILE A 63 8.96 0.57 -5.13
C ILE A 63 10.02 1.65 -4.92
N ILE A 64 10.81 1.95 -5.95
CA ILE A 64 11.83 3.01 -5.86
C ILE A 64 11.12 4.35 -5.76
N GLY A 65 10.95 4.83 -4.54
CA GLY A 65 10.25 6.07 -4.22
C GLY A 65 11.12 7.04 -3.44
N SER A 66 10.46 7.91 -2.69
CA SER A 66 11.15 8.86 -1.79
C SER A 66 11.70 8.22 -0.51
N GLY A 67 11.28 6.99 -0.19
CA GLY A 67 11.66 6.31 1.06
C GLY A 67 13.18 6.17 1.21
N ILE A 68 13.90 5.83 0.14
CA ILE A 68 15.37 5.68 0.18
C ILE A 68 16.13 6.98 0.49
N PHE A 69 15.48 8.14 0.37
CA PHE A 69 16.05 9.44 0.70
C PHE A 69 15.69 9.93 2.11
N ALA A 70 14.78 9.24 2.80
CA ALA A 70 14.24 9.64 4.10
C ALA A 70 14.42 8.57 5.19
N SER A 71 14.29 7.29 4.87
CA SER A 71 14.41 6.17 5.80
C SER A 71 15.83 5.86 6.31
N PRO A 72 16.94 6.10 5.58
CA PRO A 72 18.28 5.74 6.06
C PRO A 72 18.64 6.32 7.44
N GLY A 73 18.24 7.57 7.71
CA GLY A 73 18.50 8.21 8.99
C GLY A 73 17.78 7.56 10.15
N PRO A 74 16.44 7.49 10.16
CA PRO A 74 15.66 6.80 11.19
C PRO A 74 16.06 5.33 11.39
N VAL A 75 16.40 4.59 10.32
CA VAL A 75 16.90 3.20 10.43
C VAL A 75 18.22 3.17 11.20
N THR A 76 19.20 3.97 10.77
CA THR A 76 20.54 4.01 11.36
C THR A 76 20.52 4.51 12.79
N LEU A 77 19.71 5.54 13.07
CA LEU A 77 19.52 6.09 14.41
C LEU A 77 19.00 5.04 15.40
N LYS A 78 18.13 4.13 14.95
CA LYS A 78 17.55 3.10 15.81
C LYS A 78 18.50 1.94 16.09
N VAL A 79 19.23 1.48 15.07
CA VAL A 79 20.13 0.33 15.24
C VAL A 79 21.53 0.71 15.72
N GLY A 80 21.92 1.98 15.61
CA GLY A 80 23.14 2.55 16.19
C GLY A 80 24.45 2.25 15.43
N ALA A 81 24.45 1.30 14.50
CA ALA A 81 25.66 0.85 13.82
C ALA A 81 25.44 0.56 12.32
N VAL A 82 26.53 0.57 11.54
CA VAL A 82 26.54 0.43 10.07
C VAL A 82 26.07 -0.95 9.63
N ALA A 83 26.66 -2.02 10.15
CA ALA A 83 26.33 -3.39 9.75
C ALA A 83 24.88 -3.76 10.08
N PRO A 84 24.35 -3.50 11.30
CA PRO A 84 22.93 -3.67 11.60
C PRO A 84 22.00 -2.88 10.67
N SER A 85 22.35 -1.66 10.30
CA SER A 85 21.56 -0.85 9.36
C SER A 85 21.46 -1.54 7.99
N LEU A 86 22.60 -1.98 7.43
CA LEU A 86 22.64 -2.73 6.17
C LEU A 86 21.91 -4.08 6.25
N LEU A 87 21.98 -4.77 7.39
CA LEU A 87 21.23 -6.00 7.63
C LEU A 87 19.72 -5.75 7.64
N VAL A 88 19.25 -4.67 8.28
CA VAL A 88 17.82 -4.29 8.26
C VAL A 88 17.34 -4.04 6.83
N TRP A 89 18.11 -3.32 6.01
CA TRP A 89 17.78 -3.10 4.60
C TRP A 89 17.74 -4.41 3.80
N THR A 90 18.68 -5.31 4.04
CA THR A 90 18.77 -6.61 3.35
C THR A 90 17.61 -7.51 3.74
N VAL A 91 17.36 -7.68 5.05
CA VAL A 91 16.27 -8.52 5.57
C VAL A 91 14.91 -7.94 5.20
N GLY A 92 14.74 -6.61 5.20
CA GLY A 92 13.52 -5.95 4.74
C GLY A 92 13.23 -6.21 3.26
N GLY A 93 14.27 -6.25 2.42
CA GLY A 93 14.15 -6.61 1.01
C GLY A 93 13.75 -8.08 0.80
N VAL A 94 14.40 -8.99 1.53
CA VAL A 94 14.05 -10.43 1.51
C VAL A 94 12.62 -10.66 1.99
N LEU A 95 12.21 -10.02 3.10
CA LEU A 95 10.86 -10.12 3.63
C LEU A 95 9.81 -9.58 2.63
N SER A 96 10.10 -8.46 1.98
CA SER A 96 9.25 -7.88 0.93
C SER A 96 9.13 -8.82 -0.27
N MET A 97 10.22 -9.48 -0.67
CA MET A 97 10.21 -10.49 -1.73
C MET A 97 9.34 -11.69 -1.35
N ILE A 98 9.43 -12.18 -0.11
CA ILE A 98 8.59 -13.29 0.38
C ILE A 98 7.10 -12.91 0.32
N GLY A 99 6.74 -11.72 0.81
CA GLY A 99 5.36 -11.22 0.75
C GLY A 99 4.87 -11.09 -0.69
N ALA A 100 5.71 -10.54 -1.57
CA ALA A 100 5.39 -10.39 -2.98
C ALA A 100 5.20 -11.74 -3.69
N LEU A 101 5.98 -12.77 -3.37
CA LEU A 101 5.78 -14.12 -3.90
C LEU A 101 4.47 -14.75 -3.40
N CYS A 102 4.06 -14.50 -2.14
CA CYS A 102 2.74 -14.91 -1.66
C CYS A 102 1.62 -14.22 -2.47
N TYR A 103 1.80 -12.95 -2.80
CA TYR A 103 0.90 -12.21 -3.68
C TYR A 103 0.94 -12.71 -5.12
N ALA A 104 2.08 -13.18 -5.62
CA ALA A 104 2.15 -13.80 -6.95
C ALA A 104 1.27 -15.06 -7.04
N GLU A 105 1.22 -15.88 -5.98
CA GLU A 105 0.27 -17.01 -5.92
C GLU A 105 -1.18 -16.53 -5.89
N LEU A 106 -1.50 -15.54 -5.06
CA LEU A 106 -2.85 -14.95 -5.02
C LEU A 106 -3.27 -14.39 -6.39
N GLY A 107 -2.40 -13.64 -7.07
CA GLY A 107 -2.69 -13.02 -8.36
C GLY A 107 -2.70 -13.98 -9.54
N THR A 108 -1.97 -15.10 -9.47
CA THR A 108 -2.08 -16.18 -10.48
C THR A 108 -3.28 -17.10 -10.26
N MET A 109 -3.80 -17.16 -9.02
CA MET A 109 -5.02 -17.92 -8.67
C MET A 109 -6.30 -17.10 -8.89
N ILE A 110 -6.29 -15.82 -8.53
CA ILE A 110 -7.43 -14.89 -8.66
C ILE A 110 -7.02 -13.77 -9.61
N THR A 111 -7.26 -13.96 -10.90
CA THR A 111 -6.86 -13.03 -11.98
C THR A 111 -7.82 -11.83 -12.15
N LYS A 112 -8.58 -11.49 -11.10
CA LYS A 112 -9.46 -10.32 -11.10
C LYS A 112 -8.68 -9.10 -10.63
N SER A 113 -8.83 -7.98 -11.36
CA SER A 113 -8.25 -6.70 -10.96
C SER A 113 -8.82 -6.20 -9.63
N GLY A 114 -7.99 -5.51 -8.84
CA GLY A 114 -8.36 -4.95 -7.54
C GLY A 114 -7.51 -5.39 -6.33
N GLY A 115 -6.48 -6.22 -6.54
CA GLY A 115 -5.48 -6.53 -5.50
C GLY A 115 -6.09 -7.12 -4.22
N GLU A 116 -5.72 -6.55 -3.08
CA GLU A 116 -6.12 -6.97 -1.73
C GLU A 116 -7.63 -7.00 -1.54
N TYR A 117 -8.37 -6.06 -2.14
CA TYR A 117 -9.84 -6.09 -2.10
C TYR A 117 -10.38 -7.43 -2.58
N GLN A 118 -9.89 -7.93 -3.72
CA GLN A 118 -10.33 -9.20 -4.31
C GLN A 118 -9.85 -10.40 -3.50
N TYR A 119 -8.64 -10.34 -2.94
CA TYR A 119 -8.08 -11.44 -2.15
C TYR A 119 -8.81 -11.58 -0.81
N LEU A 120 -9.03 -10.48 -0.11
CA LEU A 120 -9.76 -10.47 1.17
C LEU A 120 -11.23 -10.82 0.98
N LYS A 121 -11.85 -10.33 -0.10
CA LYS A 121 -13.22 -10.69 -0.47
C LYS A 121 -13.37 -12.18 -0.75
N SER A 122 -12.42 -12.79 -1.47
CA SER A 122 -12.45 -14.22 -1.79
C SER A 122 -12.20 -15.10 -0.56
N ALA A 123 -11.30 -14.69 0.34
CA ALA A 123 -10.94 -15.46 1.52
C ALA A 123 -11.99 -15.36 2.65
N TYR A 124 -12.40 -14.14 3.00
CA TYR A 124 -13.19 -13.82 4.21
C TYR A 124 -14.60 -13.29 3.92
N GLY A 125 -14.89 -12.94 2.67
CA GLY A 125 -16.16 -12.34 2.26
C GLY A 125 -16.11 -10.83 2.11
N ILE A 126 -17.22 -10.26 1.65
CA ILE A 126 -17.28 -8.86 1.19
C ILE A 126 -17.01 -7.83 2.29
N CYS A 127 -17.37 -8.13 3.54
CA CYS A 127 -17.17 -7.22 4.67
C CYS A 127 -15.69 -6.84 4.83
N LEU A 128 -14.78 -7.83 4.88
CA LEU A 128 -13.36 -7.55 5.07
C LEU A 128 -12.73 -6.89 3.83
N GLY A 129 -13.16 -7.27 2.63
CA GLY A 129 -12.73 -6.60 1.40
C GLY A 129 -13.08 -5.10 1.43
N LEU A 130 -14.29 -4.77 1.86
CA LEU A 130 -14.70 -3.37 1.97
C LEU A 130 -14.03 -2.62 3.13
N THR A 131 -13.80 -3.28 4.26
CA THR A 131 -13.00 -2.72 5.36
C THR A 131 -11.60 -2.36 4.89
N PHE A 132 -10.97 -3.18 4.04
CA PHE A 132 -9.72 -2.82 3.39
C PHE A 132 -9.86 -1.57 2.52
N THR A 133 -10.86 -1.51 1.63
CA THR A 133 -11.06 -0.33 0.77
C THR A 133 -11.26 0.95 1.59
N TRP A 134 -12.03 0.88 2.68
CA TRP A 134 -12.24 1.97 3.62
C TRP A 134 -10.94 2.42 4.29
N SER A 135 -10.20 1.48 4.87
CA SER A 135 -8.92 1.77 5.53
C SER A 135 -7.87 2.28 4.55
N ASN A 136 -7.79 1.71 3.35
CA ASN A 136 -6.85 2.15 2.32
C ASN A 136 -7.14 3.58 1.88
N LEU A 137 -8.42 3.95 1.82
CA LEU A 137 -8.85 5.28 1.45
C LEU A 137 -8.59 6.32 2.55
N LEU A 138 -8.90 6.02 3.82
CA LEU A 138 -8.82 7.00 4.91
C LEU A 138 -7.46 7.04 5.60
N LEU A 139 -6.73 5.94 5.56
CA LEU A 139 -5.47 5.76 6.29
C LEU A 139 -4.30 5.61 5.30
N THR A 140 -4.18 4.47 4.63
CA THR A 140 -2.96 4.11 3.90
C THR A 140 -2.58 5.12 2.82
N ASN A 141 -3.47 5.45 1.89
CA ASN A 141 -3.16 6.39 0.81
C ASN A 141 -2.90 7.82 1.30
N PRO A 142 -3.77 8.42 2.15
CA PRO A 142 -3.54 9.77 2.66
C PRO A 142 -2.31 9.89 3.56
N ILE A 143 -2.07 8.94 4.46
CA ILE A 143 -0.89 8.94 5.33
C ILE A 143 0.37 8.80 4.48
N GLY A 144 0.38 7.88 3.50
CA GLY A 144 1.52 7.74 2.59
C GLY A 144 1.79 9.04 1.80
N THR A 145 0.74 9.70 1.31
CA THR A 145 0.85 10.99 0.62
C THR A 145 1.42 12.08 1.54
N ALA A 146 0.93 12.16 2.78
CA ALA A 146 1.40 13.10 3.79
C ALA A 146 2.88 12.85 4.17
N SER A 147 3.29 11.59 4.33
CA SER A 147 4.68 11.21 4.60
C SER A 147 5.61 11.72 3.50
N ILE A 148 5.27 11.44 2.23
CA ILE A 148 6.10 11.82 1.08
C ILE A 148 6.15 13.35 0.92
N ALA A 149 5.02 14.03 1.09
CA ALA A 149 4.96 15.48 1.04
C ALA A 149 5.77 16.15 2.18
N THR A 150 5.88 15.48 3.34
CA THR A 150 6.73 15.95 4.44
C THR A 150 8.20 15.88 4.07
N VAL A 151 8.63 14.80 3.39
CA VAL A 151 10.01 14.68 2.87
C VAL A 151 10.28 15.77 1.83
N PHE A 152 9.33 16.03 0.91
CA PHE A 152 9.43 17.15 -0.03
C PHE A 152 9.70 18.48 0.71
N ALA A 153 8.93 18.76 1.77
CA ALA A 153 9.07 19.98 2.54
C ALA A 153 10.41 20.07 3.29
N GLN A 154 10.90 18.96 3.85
CA GLN A 154 12.23 18.90 4.49
C GLN A 154 13.34 19.30 3.53
N TYR A 155 13.35 18.75 2.31
CA TYR A 155 14.37 19.09 1.32
C TYR A 155 14.25 20.52 0.79
N ILE A 156 13.02 21.04 0.56
CA ILE A 156 12.81 22.44 0.17
C ILE A 156 13.30 23.41 1.24
N LEU A 157 12.95 23.16 2.50
CA LEU A 157 13.34 24.04 3.60
C LEU A 157 14.85 23.96 3.86
N GLN A 158 15.47 22.79 3.76
CA GLN A 158 16.91 22.66 3.90
C GLN A 158 17.67 23.42 2.79
N MET A 159 17.10 23.52 1.59
CA MET A 159 17.66 24.39 0.53
C MET A 159 17.46 25.88 0.83
N ALA A 160 16.32 26.28 1.39
CA ALA A 160 16.03 27.68 1.70
C ALA A 160 16.85 28.21 2.88
N TYR A 161 17.10 27.36 3.87
CA TYR A 161 17.84 27.66 5.10
C TYR A 161 19.23 27.02 5.09
N PHE A 162 19.85 26.91 3.92
CA PHE A 162 21.13 26.21 3.77
C PHE A 162 22.26 26.92 4.52
N ASP A 163 22.83 26.27 5.55
CA ASP A 163 24.04 26.71 6.23
C ASP A 163 25.27 25.91 5.74
N PRO A 164 26.23 26.56 5.04
CA PRO A 164 27.47 25.94 4.59
C PRO A 164 28.42 25.48 5.70
N ASN A 165 28.15 25.81 6.96
CA ASN A 165 28.97 25.39 8.11
C ASN A 165 28.36 24.22 8.90
N ASP A 166 27.07 23.92 8.71
CA ASP A 166 26.40 22.83 9.44
C ASP A 166 26.08 21.63 8.54
N LEU A 167 26.89 20.57 8.64
CA LEU A 167 26.72 19.30 7.93
C LEU A 167 25.53 18.46 8.45
N THR A 168 25.03 18.75 9.64
CA THR A 168 23.89 18.01 10.23
C THR A 168 22.56 18.66 9.88
N GLY A 169 22.55 19.96 9.57
CA GLY A 169 21.33 20.75 9.38
C GLY A 169 20.54 20.95 10.68
N ALA A 170 21.18 20.76 11.84
CA ALA A 170 20.59 20.84 13.17
C ALA A 170 20.68 22.24 13.79
N THR A 171 21.55 23.14 13.31
CA THR A 171 21.73 24.49 13.89
C THR A 171 20.64 25.47 13.44
N VAL A 172 20.00 25.23 12.30
CA VAL A 172 18.93 26.09 11.80
C VAL A 172 17.59 25.57 12.31
N GLU A 173 17.06 26.21 13.36
CA GLU A 173 15.70 25.97 13.82
C GLU A 173 14.68 26.40 12.75
N MET A 174 14.32 25.45 11.89
CA MET A 174 13.22 25.61 10.96
C MET A 174 11.92 25.71 11.77
N PRO A 175 11.09 26.76 11.55
CA PRO A 175 9.84 26.85 12.28
C PRO A 175 8.95 25.64 11.95
N ASN A 176 8.47 24.93 12.97
CA ASN A 176 7.65 23.73 12.78
C ASN A 176 6.42 23.99 11.89
N TYR A 177 5.85 25.20 11.93
CA TYR A 177 4.74 25.59 11.07
C TYR A 177 5.14 25.68 9.59
N ALA A 178 6.37 26.06 9.27
CA ALA A 178 6.85 26.19 7.89
C ALA A 178 6.88 24.82 7.19
N LEU A 179 7.36 23.79 7.89
CA LEU A 179 7.33 22.40 7.39
C LEU A 179 5.91 21.98 7.02
N LYS A 180 4.94 22.26 7.88
CA LYS A 180 3.53 21.92 7.64
C LYS A 180 2.94 22.70 6.48
N LEU A 181 3.19 24.02 6.41
CA LEU A 181 2.67 24.86 5.32
C LEU A 181 3.23 24.44 3.96
N VAL A 182 4.52 24.15 3.85
CA VAL A 182 5.13 23.67 2.60
C VAL A 182 4.60 22.29 2.22
N THR A 183 4.40 21.39 3.20
CA THR A 183 3.80 20.07 2.98
C THR A 183 2.37 20.19 2.42
N ILE A 184 1.54 21.02 3.06
CA ILE A 184 0.16 21.29 2.63
C ILE A 184 0.15 21.95 1.25
N GLY A 185 1.04 22.92 1.03
CA GLY A 185 1.24 23.57 -0.26
C GLY A 185 1.55 22.58 -1.38
N CYS A 186 2.46 21.63 -1.14
CA CYS A 186 2.79 20.57 -2.09
C CYS A 186 1.55 19.73 -2.46
N ILE A 187 0.79 19.26 -1.46
CA ILE A 187 -0.44 18.48 -1.68
C ILE A 187 -1.44 19.25 -2.54
N TRP A 188 -1.72 20.51 -2.19
CA TRP A 188 -2.73 21.29 -2.90
C TRP A 188 -2.29 21.72 -4.30
N VAL A 189 -1.00 22.03 -4.50
CA VAL A 189 -0.45 22.24 -5.85
C VAL A 189 -0.67 21.01 -6.71
N VAL A 190 -0.39 19.81 -6.20
CA VAL A 190 -0.62 18.56 -6.92
C VAL A 190 -2.11 18.30 -7.18
N VAL A 191 -2.99 18.54 -6.20
CA VAL A 191 -4.45 18.44 -6.37
C VAL A 191 -4.91 19.36 -7.49
N LEU A 192 -4.45 20.61 -7.51
CA LEU A 192 -4.77 21.58 -8.56
C LEU A 192 -4.25 21.07 -9.91
N LEU A 193 -2.98 20.67 -10.01
CA LEU A 193 -2.40 20.15 -11.26
C LEU A 193 -3.22 18.98 -11.83
N ASN A 194 -3.69 18.05 -10.99
CA ASN A 194 -4.53 16.93 -11.42
C ASN A 194 -5.97 17.35 -11.75
N ALA A 195 -6.48 18.40 -11.11
CA ALA A 195 -7.81 18.95 -11.41
C ALA A 195 -7.85 19.73 -12.74
N PHE A 196 -6.75 20.40 -13.12
CA PHE A 196 -6.65 21.23 -14.31
C PHE A 196 -5.98 20.53 -15.51
N GLY A 197 -5.03 19.61 -15.29
CA GLY A 197 -4.18 19.04 -16.35
C GLY A 197 -4.43 17.55 -16.63
N ARG A 198 -5.22 17.23 -17.67
CA ARG A 198 -5.57 15.84 -18.03
C ARG A 198 -4.39 14.96 -18.48
N ARG A 199 -3.38 15.56 -19.14
CA ARG A 199 -2.16 14.88 -19.63
C ARG A 199 -0.90 15.24 -18.85
N ALA A 200 -0.96 16.29 -18.03
CA ALA A 200 0.18 16.78 -17.28
C ALA A 200 0.66 15.73 -16.26
N GLY A 201 -0.25 15.11 -15.52
CA GLY A 201 0.11 14.15 -14.46
C GLY A 201 0.95 12.96 -14.93
N ALA A 202 0.68 12.42 -16.12
CA ALA A 202 1.43 11.28 -16.67
C ALA A 202 2.81 11.69 -17.20
N LEU A 203 2.91 12.84 -17.88
CA LEU A 203 4.20 13.37 -18.36
C LEU A 203 5.12 13.73 -17.18
N VAL A 204 4.54 14.37 -16.16
CA VAL A 204 5.21 14.75 -14.92
C VAL A 204 5.75 13.52 -14.18
N ALA A 205 4.95 12.45 -14.07
CA ALA A 205 5.39 11.20 -13.44
C ALA A 205 6.56 10.52 -14.18
N ASN A 206 6.58 10.55 -15.51
CA ASN A 206 7.65 9.95 -16.31
C ASN A 206 8.98 10.71 -16.14
N VAL A 207 8.96 12.04 -16.21
CA VAL A 207 10.16 12.87 -16.02
C VAL A 207 10.75 12.67 -14.62
N PHE A 208 9.92 12.61 -13.59
CA PHE A 208 10.40 12.45 -12.22
C PHE A 208 10.87 11.03 -11.90
N THR A 209 10.36 10.04 -12.62
CA THR A 209 10.89 8.67 -12.54
C THR A 209 12.31 8.60 -13.09
N PHE A 210 12.62 9.35 -14.14
CA PHE A 210 13.99 9.44 -14.65
C PHE A 210 14.92 10.17 -13.68
N ALA A 211 14.46 11.28 -13.10
CA ALA A 211 15.21 12.06 -12.11
C ALA A 211 15.63 11.22 -10.89
N LYS A 212 14.70 10.43 -10.31
CA LYS A 212 15.02 9.60 -9.14
C LYS A 212 16.00 8.46 -9.47
N LEU A 213 15.93 7.88 -10.67
CA LEU A 213 16.85 6.83 -11.10
C LEU A 213 18.26 7.39 -11.31
N ILE A 214 18.40 8.58 -11.93
CA ILE A 214 19.68 9.26 -12.07
C ILE A 214 20.29 9.52 -10.69
N ALA A 215 19.51 10.07 -9.76
CA ALA A 215 19.99 10.38 -8.41
C ALA A 215 20.54 9.12 -7.71
N LEU A 216 19.84 7.99 -7.80
CA LEU A 216 20.30 6.74 -7.19
C LEU A 216 21.54 6.16 -7.86
N ILE A 217 21.61 6.18 -9.19
CA ILE A 217 22.80 5.72 -9.92
C ILE A 217 24.01 6.57 -9.52
N MET A 218 23.84 7.91 -9.46
CA MET A 218 24.90 8.82 -9.04
C MET A 218 25.35 8.58 -7.61
N ILE A 219 24.42 8.38 -6.66
CA ILE A 219 24.75 8.03 -5.27
C ILE A 219 25.62 6.77 -5.22
N ILE A 220 25.21 5.71 -5.93
CA ILE A 220 25.95 4.44 -5.96
C ILE A 220 27.35 4.64 -6.56
N ILE A 221 27.48 5.36 -7.68
CA ILE A 221 28.78 5.65 -8.30
C ILE A 221 29.68 6.43 -7.35
N ILE A 222 29.15 7.47 -6.69
CA ILE A 222 29.90 8.26 -5.69
C ILE A 222 30.38 7.34 -4.57
N GLY A 223 29.52 6.47 -4.04
CA GLY A 223 29.89 5.51 -3.00
C GLY A 223 31.07 4.62 -3.41
N TRP A 224 31.03 4.04 -4.61
CA TRP A 224 32.13 3.23 -5.14
C TRP A 224 33.43 4.01 -5.32
N VAL A 225 33.35 5.25 -5.81
CA VAL A 225 34.52 6.13 -5.94
C VAL A 225 35.14 6.43 -4.57
N TRP A 226 34.33 6.71 -3.56
CA TRP A 226 34.79 6.97 -2.20
C TRP A 226 35.44 5.75 -1.55
N LEU A 227 34.83 4.57 -1.71
CA LEU A 227 35.45 3.31 -1.28
C LEU A 227 36.79 3.06 -1.99
N GLY A 228 36.86 3.32 -3.30
CA GLY A 228 38.09 3.20 -4.09
C GLY A 228 39.21 4.17 -3.67
N LYS A 229 38.86 5.30 -3.05
CA LYS A 229 39.82 6.24 -2.43
C LYS A 229 40.31 5.80 -1.04
N GLY A 230 39.76 4.72 -0.49
CA GLY A 230 40.16 4.16 0.80
C GLY A 230 39.27 4.54 1.98
N HIS A 231 38.17 5.28 1.76
CA HIS A 231 37.23 5.70 2.82
C HIS A 231 36.38 4.52 3.32
N THR A 232 36.99 3.69 4.15
CA THR A 232 36.43 2.45 4.69
C THR A 232 36.28 2.48 6.21
N GLU A 233 36.50 3.64 6.84
CA GLU A 233 36.60 3.83 8.29
C GLU A 233 35.32 3.36 9.00
N ASN A 234 34.15 3.71 8.44
CA ASN A 234 32.84 3.31 8.95
C ASN A 234 32.58 1.78 8.85
N PHE A 235 33.36 1.04 8.07
CA PHE A 235 33.18 -0.40 7.87
C PHE A 235 34.14 -1.26 8.69
N GLN A 236 35.19 -0.70 9.29
CA GLN A 236 36.19 -1.46 10.03
C GLN A 236 35.64 -2.04 11.34
N ASN A 237 34.85 -1.26 12.09
CA ASN A 237 34.15 -1.70 13.30
C ASN A 237 32.63 -1.60 13.11
N ALA A 238 32.12 -2.19 12.02
CA ALA A 238 30.76 -1.94 11.54
C ALA A 238 29.63 -2.35 12.53
N PHE A 239 29.92 -3.17 13.54
CA PHE A 239 28.97 -3.55 14.59
C PHE A 239 29.12 -2.75 15.89
N ASP A 240 30.11 -1.87 15.99
CA ASP A 240 30.29 -1.06 17.19
C ASP A 240 29.15 -0.05 17.36
N GLY A 241 28.64 0.08 18.58
CA GLY A 241 27.44 0.89 18.88
C GLY A 241 26.10 0.23 18.54
N SER A 242 26.06 -1.07 18.19
CA SER A 242 24.81 -1.77 17.87
C SER A 242 23.82 -1.76 19.05
N SER A 243 22.56 -1.43 18.77
CA SER A 243 21.50 -1.58 19.77
C SER A 243 21.36 -3.05 20.19
N ARG A 244 21.12 -3.25 21.50
CA ARG A 244 20.84 -4.55 22.11
C ARG A 244 19.35 -4.80 22.32
N ASN A 245 18.50 -3.83 22.01
CA ASN A 245 17.06 -3.92 22.20
C ASN A 245 16.38 -4.42 20.91
N ALA A 246 15.69 -5.54 20.98
CA ALA A 246 14.97 -6.11 19.83
C ALA A 246 13.90 -5.17 19.26
N LEU A 247 13.30 -4.31 20.08
CA LEU A 247 12.27 -3.36 19.64
C LEU A 247 12.84 -2.27 18.71
N ASP A 248 14.11 -1.88 18.88
CA ASP A 248 14.76 -0.93 17.99
C ASP A 248 14.88 -1.50 16.56
N TYR A 249 15.19 -2.78 16.43
CA TYR A 249 15.22 -3.47 15.14
C TYR A 249 13.83 -3.59 14.52
N GLY A 250 12.78 -3.81 15.33
CA GLY A 250 11.40 -3.78 14.86
C GLY A 250 11.02 -2.41 14.28
N THR A 251 11.34 -1.34 14.99
CA THR A 251 11.09 0.03 14.51
C THR A 251 11.95 0.39 13.29
N ALA A 252 13.22 -0.02 13.24
CA ALA A 252 14.07 0.17 12.08
C ALA A 252 13.54 -0.58 10.85
N MET A 253 13.09 -1.83 11.05
CA MET A 253 12.46 -2.63 10.00
C MET A 253 11.22 -1.93 9.44
N TYR A 254 10.38 -1.32 10.27
CA TYR A 254 9.24 -0.50 9.82
C TYR A 254 9.63 0.63 8.87
N MET A 255 10.71 1.33 9.18
CA MET A 255 11.23 2.44 8.37
C MET A 255 11.82 1.94 7.04
N ALA A 256 12.49 0.79 7.05
CA ALA A 256 13.00 0.16 5.83
C ALA A 256 11.84 -0.36 4.95
N LEU A 257 10.85 -1.03 5.53
CA LEU A 257 9.70 -1.58 4.82
C LEU A 257 8.80 -0.51 4.22
N PHE A 258 8.76 0.70 4.80
CA PHE A 258 8.16 1.87 4.14
C PHE A 258 8.79 2.13 2.77
N SER A 259 10.13 2.02 2.67
CA SER A 259 10.86 2.23 1.41
C SER A 259 10.68 1.10 0.42
N TYR A 260 10.41 -0.12 0.89
CA TYR A 260 10.15 -1.28 0.03
C TYR A 260 8.68 -1.39 -0.39
N ASN A 261 7.79 -0.52 0.08
CA ASN A 261 6.38 -0.60 -0.27
C ASN A 261 6.16 -0.47 -1.79
N GLY A 262 5.18 -1.19 -2.32
CA GLY A 262 4.73 -1.04 -3.69
C GLY A 262 4.86 -2.30 -4.56
N TRP A 263 5.47 -3.36 -4.04
CA TRP A 263 5.61 -4.66 -4.71
C TRP A 263 4.27 -5.34 -5.02
N ASN A 264 3.22 -5.00 -4.28
CA ASN A 264 1.84 -5.50 -4.44
C ASN A 264 1.07 -4.83 -5.58
N ASN A 265 1.55 -3.71 -6.14
CA ASN A 265 0.76 -2.93 -7.11
C ASN A 265 0.45 -3.67 -8.42
N LEU A 266 1.34 -4.55 -8.88
CA LEU A 266 1.11 -5.31 -10.12
C LEU A 266 -0.12 -6.22 -10.02
N ASN A 267 -0.49 -6.64 -8.79
CA ASN A 267 -1.68 -7.44 -8.51
C ASN A 267 -2.99 -6.67 -8.71
N TYR A 268 -2.97 -5.33 -8.71
CA TYR A 268 -4.17 -4.52 -9.00
C TYR A 268 -4.53 -4.57 -10.48
N GLY A 269 -3.53 -4.64 -11.37
CA GLY A 269 -3.66 -4.70 -12.82
C GLY A 269 -3.31 -6.06 -13.41
N VAL A 270 -3.47 -7.16 -12.66
CA VAL A 270 -3.03 -8.49 -13.11
C VAL A 270 -3.68 -8.94 -14.43
N GLY A 271 -4.90 -8.49 -14.71
CA GLY A 271 -5.60 -8.76 -15.97
C GLY A 271 -4.94 -8.15 -17.21
N GLU A 272 -4.12 -7.12 -17.03
CA GLU A 272 -3.41 -6.43 -18.12
C GLU A 272 -2.04 -7.07 -18.43
N VAL A 273 -1.58 -8.00 -17.59
CA VAL A 273 -0.29 -8.68 -17.72
C VAL A 273 -0.40 -9.83 -18.72
N LYS A 274 0.44 -9.83 -19.75
CA LYS A 274 0.57 -10.96 -20.69
C LYS A 274 1.12 -12.18 -19.95
N ASN A 275 0.47 -13.33 -20.13
CA ASN A 275 0.85 -14.60 -19.48
C ASN A 275 1.16 -14.44 -17.97
N PRO A 276 0.17 -14.06 -17.14
CA PRO A 276 0.39 -13.73 -15.74
C PRO A 276 0.94 -14.90 -14.94
N LYS A 277 0.64 -16.15 -15.34
CA LYS A 277 1.16 -17.39 -14.72
C LYS A 277 2.70 -17.42 -14.65
N ARG A 278 3.36 -16.91 -15.69
CA ARG A 278 4.83 -16.85 -15.78
C ARG A 278 5.36 -15.46 -15.45
N ASN A 279 4.78 -14.41 -16.03
CA ASN A 279 5.36 -13.08 -15.98
C ASN A 279 5.17 -12.40 -14.62
N LEU A 280 4.08 -12.66 -13.90
CA LEU A 280 3.85 -12.09 -12.56
C LEU A 280 4.93 -12.51 -11.55
N PRO A 281 5.18 -13.82 -11.31
CA PRO A 281 6.19 -14.24 -10.35
C PRO A 281 7.62 -13.83 -10.77
N LEU A 282 7.95 -13.91 -12.06
CA LEU A 282 9.26 -13.49 -12.56
C LEU A 282 9.48 -11.98 -12.40
N ALA A 283 8.47 -11.16 -12.74
CA ALA A 283 8.57 -9.71 -12.61
C ALA A 283 8.79 -9.31 -11.14
N ILE A 284 8.05 -9.93 -10.22
CA ILE A 284 8.19 -9.71 -8.78
C ILE A 284 9.59 -10.08 -8.30
N PHE A 285 10.07 -11.29 -8.62
CA PHE A 285 11.39 -11.75 -8.16
C PHE A 285 12.51 -10.81 -8.65
N ILE A 286 12.57 -10.56 -9.96
CA ILE A 286 13.60 -9.69 -10.57
C ILE A 286 13.56 -8.29 -9.95
N SER A 287 12.37 -7.71 -9.81
CA SER A 287 12.20 -6.34 -9.31
C SER A 287 12.59 -6.24 -7.83
N CYS A 288 12.12 -7.15 -6.98
CA CYS A 288 12.46 -7.14 -5.56
C CYS A 288 13.96 -7.34 -5.32
N THR A 289 14.61 -8.24 -6.06
CA THR A 289 16.07 -8.43 -5.97
C THR A 289 16.80 -7.17 -6.40
N LEU A 290 16.46 -6.59 -7.56
CA LEU A 290 17.09 -5.38 -8.07
C LEU A 290 16.97 -4.21 -7.08
N VAL A 291 15.77 -3.95 -6.56
CA VAL A 291 15.55 -2.86 -5.61
C VAL A 291 16.33 -3.10 -4.31
N THR A 292 16.34 -4.33 -3.80
CA THR A 292 17.12 -4.67 -2.59
C THR A 292 18.60 -4.37 -2.80
N THR A 293 19.17 -4.77 -3.95
CA THR A 293 20.55 -4.46 -4.30
C THR A 293 20.79 -2.94 -4.37
N VAL A 294 19.92 -2.19 -5.06
CA VAL A 294 20.04 -0.72 -5.18
C VAL A 294 19.96 -0.03 -3.82
N TYR A 295 19.05 -0.45 -2.94
CA TYR A 295 18.89 0.15 -1.61
C TYR A 295 20.06 -0.16 -0.69
N VAL A 296 20.56 -1.39 -0.69
CA VAL A 296 21.75 -1.75 0.09
C VAL A 296 22.97 -0.98 -0.43
N LEU A 297 23.20 -0.93 -1.74
CA LEU A 297 24.30 -0.18 -2.33
C LEU A 297 24.18 1.33 -2.07
N GLY A 298 22.97 1.88 -2.09
CA GLY A 298 22.73 3.28 -1.74
C GLY A 298 23.10 3.59 -0.29
N ASN A 299 22.76 2.70 0.65
CA ASN A 299 23.16 2.86 2.05
C ASN A 299 24.66 2.67 2.25
N VAL A 300 25.29 1.72 1.55
CA VAL A 300 26.76 1.59 1.52
C VAL A 300 27.40 2.89 1.04
N ALA A 301 26.84 3.53 0.00
CA ALA A 301 27.33 4.82 -0.48
C ALA A 301 27.20 5.94 0.57
N TYR A 302 26.08 6.00 1.31
CA TYR A 302 25.95 6.94 2.42
C TYR A 302 27.01 6.70 3.49
N PHE A 303 27.25 5.45 3.90
CA PHE A 303 28.28 5.14 4.90
C PHE A 303 29.71 5.28 4.40
N ALA A 304 29.97 5.16 3.10
CA ALA A 304 31.30 5.42 2.54
C ALA A 304 31.63 6.92 2.46
N THR A 305 30.61 7.78 2.40
CA THR A 305 30.78 9.23 2.16
C THR A 305 30.58 10.07 3.41
N LEU A 306 29.70 9.65 4.32
CA LEU A 306 29.28 10.44 5.48
C LEU A 306 29.63 9.72 6.79
N PRO A 307 29.97 10.47 7.85
CA PRO A 307 30.03 9.93 9.21
C PRO A 307 28.67 9.32 9.62
N ILE A 308 28.70 8.23 10.39
CA ILE A 308 27.48 7.54 10.85
C ILE A 308 26.49 8.50 11.55
N GLN A 309 26.99 9.43 12.36
CA GLN A 309 26.15 10.39 13.07
C GLN A 309 25.38 11.29 12.10
N THR A 310 26.03 11.75 11.02
CA THR A 310 25.38 12.56 9.98
C THR A 310 24.31 11.77 9.24
N VAL A 311 24.56 10.49 8.95
CA VAL A 311 23.54 9.61 8.36
C VAL A 311 22.35 9.46 9.30
N ALA A 312 22.59 9.22 10.59
CA ALA A 312 21.55 8.96 11.59
C ALA A 312 20.67 10.18 11.91
N THR A 313 21.23 11.39 11.95
CA THR A 313 20.50 12.59 12.39
C THR A 313 19.99 13.47 11.25
N SER A 314 20.57 13.38 10.05
CA SER A 314 20.15 14.20 8.92
C SER A 314 18.81 13.73 8.33
N SER A 315 17.86 14.67 8.23
CA SER A 315 16.61 14.47 7.48
C SER A 315 16.81 14.52 5.95
N THR A 316 17.99 14.95 5.49
CA THR A 316 18.31 15.18 4.08
C THR A 316 19.63 14.49 3.67
N VAL A 317 19.76 13.20 3.99
CA VAL A 317 21.00 12.42 3.80
C VAL A 317 21.59 12.52 2.39
N ALA A 318 20.76 12.56 1.34
CA ALA A 318 21.23 12.69 -0.05
C ALA A 318 21.85 14.06 -0.34
N MET A 319 21.30 15.12 0.26
CA MET A 319 21.85 16.48 0.16
C MET A 319 23.22 16.55 0.85
N GLN A 320 23.38 15.91 2.01
CA GLN A 320 24.65 15.87 2.73
C GLN A 320 25.72 15.07 1.97
N LEU A 321 25.35 13.92 1.38
CA LEU A 321 26.25 13.18 0.50
C LEU A 321 26.71 14.06 -0.67
N GLY A 322 25.78 14.77 -1.30
CA GLY A 322 26.08 15.72 -2.37
C GLY A 322 27.06 16.81 -1.95
N ARG A 323 26.87 17.35 -0.75
CA ARG A 323 27.76 18.38 -0.18
C ARG A 323 29.17 17.87 0.03
N VAL A 324 29.33 16.69 0.62
CA VAL A 324 30.64 16.12 0.90
C VAL A 324 31.35 15.68 -0.39
N ALA A 325 30.61 15.13 -1.36
CA ALA A 325 31.19 14.63 -2.60
C ALA A 325 31.51 15.72 -3.64
N MET A 326 30.69 16.76 -3.74
CA MET A 326 30.74 17.74 -4.84
C MET A 326 30.57 19.20 -4.39
N GLY A 327 30.65 19.47 -3.08
CA GLY A 327 30.45 20.80 -2.51
C GLY A 327 29.00 21.29 -2.58
N THR A 328 28.80 22.60 -2.41
CA THR A 328 27.46 23.22 -2.36
C THR A 328 26.62 22.94 -3.61
N GLY A 329 27.23 22.89 -4.80
CA GLY A 329 26.54 22.54 -6.04
C GLY A 329 25.95 21.12 -6.01
N GLY A 330 26.69 20.16 -5.46
CA GLY A 330 26.21 18.79 -5.26
C GLY A 330 25.04 18.70 -4.27
N ALA A 331 25.10 19.50 -3.20
CA ALA A 331 24.03 19.56 -2.21
C ALA A 331 22.69 19.95 -2.87
N TYR A 332 22.68 21.08 -3.59
CA TYR A 332 21.48 21.53 -4.31
C TYR A 332 21.06 20.57 -5.41
N PHE A 333 22.00 19.97 -6.14
CA PHE A 333 21.69 18.98 -7.16
C PHE A 333 20.89 17.79 -6.60
N PHE A 334 21.39 17.15 -5.54
CA PHE A 334 20.68 16.03 -4.93
C PHE A 334 19.38 16.46 -4.27
N ALA A 335 19.34 17.64 -3.63
CA ALA A 335 18.12 18.15 -3.04
C ALA A 335 17.01 18.38 -4.09
N VAL A 336 17.34 19.01 -5.23
CA VAL A 336 16.41 19.19 -6.35
C VAL A 336 15.93 17.83 -6.88
N MET A 337 16.82 16.86 -7.08
CA MET A 337 16.43 15.53 -7.55
C MET A 337 15.45 14.82 -6.59
N VAL A 338 15.67 14.93 -5.28
CA VAL A 338 14.77 14.35 -4.27
C VAL A 338 13.43 15.10 -4.22
N VAL A 339 13.44 16.43 -4.35
CA VAL A 339 12.22 17.25 -4.45
C VAL A 339 11.39 16.86 -5.67
N LEU A 340 12.01 16.67 -6.83
CA LEU A 340 11.32 16.21 -8.04
C LEU A 340 10.76 14.79 -7.86
N SER A 341 11.53 13.89 -7.24
CA SER A 341 11.11 12.52 -6.94
C SER A 341 9.90 12.47 -6.00
N THR A 342 9.96 13.18 -4.88
CA THR A 342 8.88 13.26 -3.88
C THR A 342 7.63 13.90 -4.46
N PHE A 343 7.76 15.00 -5.21
CA PHE A 343 6.63 15.64 -5.87
C PHE A 343 5.95 14.71 -6.89
N GLY A 344 6.74 13.94 -7.66
CA GLY A 344 6.22 12.92 -8.56
C GLY A 344 5.47 11.79 -7.85
N ALA A 345 5.97 11.35 -6.70
CA ALA A 345 5.32 10.33 -5.89
C ALA A 345 4.01 10.83 -5.26
N VAL A 346 3.96 12.08 -4.75
CA VAL A 346 2.72 12.73 -4.28
C VAL A 346 1.69 12.80 -5.41
N ASN A 347 2.13 13.19 -6.62
CA ASN A 347 1.28 13.22 -7.81
C ASN A 347 0.71 11.85 -8.18
N GLY A 348 1.55 10.80 -8.19
CA GLY A 348 1.10 9.44 -8.45
C GLY A 348 0.06 8.95 -7.43
N ASN A 349 0.30 9.20 -6.13
CA ASN A 349 -0.59 8.76 -5.06
C ASN A 349 -1.95 9.48 -5.11
N ILE A 350 -1.97 10.81 -5.28
CA ILE A 350 -3.23 11.58 -5.37
C ILE A 350 -4.03 11.17 -6.62
N TRP A 351 -3.33 10.95 -7.73
CA TRP A 351 -3.93 10.46 -8.97
C TRP A 351 -4.56 9.07 -8.79
N GLY A 352 -3.85 8.13 -8.14
CA GLY A 352 -4.35 6.77 -7.89
C GLY A 352 -5.51 6.75 -6.90
N ALA A 353 -5.37 7.46 -5.78
CA ALA A 353 -6.38 7.52 -4.72
C ALA A 353 -7.70 8.16 -5.21
N SER A 354 -7.65 9.21 -6.03
CA SER A 354 -8.87 9.83 -6.57
C SER A 354 -9.67 8.87 -7.48
N ARG A 355 -8.99 7.99 -8.23
CA ARG A 355 -9.65 6.95 -9.05
C ARG A 355 -10.19 5.83 -8.20
N LEU A 356 -9.49 5.45 -7.13
CA LEU A 356 -10.01 4.51 -6.15
C LEU A 356 -11.30 5.04 -5.51
N VAL A 357 -11.37 6.32 -5.16
CA VAL A 357 -12.59 6.98 -4.65
C VAL A 357 -13.72 6.92 -5.67
N MET A 358 -13.44 7.23 -6.95
CA MET A 358 -14.45 7.14 -7.99
C MET A 358 -14.96 5.71 -8.20
N ALA A 359 -14.05 4.75 -8.29
CA ALA A 359 -14.38 3.34 -8.46
C ALA A 359 -15.21 2.85 -7.29
N ALA A 360 -14.81 3.18 -6.05
CA ALA A 360 -15.59 2.89 -4.86
C ALA A 360 -16.99 3.55 -4.94
N ALA A 361 -17.10 4.82 -5.34
CA ALA A 361 -18.39 5.51 -5.47
C ALA A 361 -19.32 4.90 -6.54
N ASN A 362 -18.75 4.32 -7.60
CA ASN A 362 -19.49 3.76 -8.73
C ASN A 362 -19.81 2.27 -8.55
N GLU A 363 -18.93 1.51 -7.90
CA GLU A 363 -19.13 0.08 -7.61
C GLU A 363 -19.91 -0.16 -6.31
N ASP A 364 -19.80 0.75 -5.34
CA ASP A 364 -20.34 0.58 -3.99
C ASP A 364 -20.77 1.90 -3.31
N SER A 365 -22.09 2.11 -3.18
CA SER A 365 -22.64 3.25 -2.43
C SER A 365 -22.56 3.09 -0.89
N VAL A 366 -22.07 1.96 -0.35
CA VAL A 366 -21.98 1.68 1.09
C VAL A 366 -21.04 2.65 1.79
N PHE A 367 -19.88 2.95 1.22
CA PHE A 367 -18.88 3.78 1.88
C PHE A 367 -18.67 5.13 1.22
N MET A 368 -18.86 5.19 -0.10
CA MET A 368 -18.60 6.40 -0.87
C MET A 368 -19.88 6.88 -1.55
N PRO A 369 -20.36 8.09 -1.24
CA PRO A 369 -21.51 8.65 -1.94
C PRO A 369 -21.27 8.75 -3.46
N PRO A 370 -22.29 8.48 -4.31
CA PRO A 370 -22.20 8.60 -5.77
C PRO A 370 -21.78 10.00 -6.25
N PHE A 371 -21.94 11.02 -5.39
CA PHE A 371 -21.45 12.38 -5.61
C PHE A 371 -19.96 12.45 -5.99
N PHE A 372 -19.12 11.58 -5.42
CA PHE A 372 -17.68 11.51 -5.68
C PHE A 372 -17.31 10.70 -6.93
N GLY A 373 -18.25 9.93 -7.48
CA GLY A 373 -18.06 9.14 -8.71
C GLY A 373 -18.18 9.96 -10.00
N LYS A 374 -18.69 11.19 -9.93
CA LYS A 374 -18.93 12.06 -11.09
C LYS A 374 -17.66 12.80 -11.54
N LEU A 375 -17.39 12.75 -12.85
CA LEU A 375 -16.38 13.59 -13.50
C LEU A 375 -16.90 15.02 -13.70
N SER A 376 -15.99 15.99 -13.73
CA SER A 376 -16.34 17.37 -14.10
C SER A 376 -16.56 17.48 -15.61
N GLU A 377 -17.75 17.94 -16.02
CA GLU A 377 -18.14 18.07 -17.44
C GLU A 377 -17.18 18.92 -18.28
N LYS A 378 -16.56 19.95 -17.68
CA LYS A 378 -15.66 20.85 -18.42
C LYS A 378 -14.23 20.32 -18.56
N ARG A 379 -13.82 19.34 -17.73
CA ARG A 379 -12.40 18.97 -17.59
C ARG A 379 -12.12 17.47 -17.63
N ASP A 380 -13.16 16.63 -17.63
CA ASP A 380 -13.06 15.16 -17.55
C ASP A 380 -12.13 14.68 -16.41
N SER A 381 -12.06 15.45 -15.33
CA SER A 381 -11.25 15.17 -14.15
C SER A 381 -12.14 14.98 -12.91
N PRO A 382 -11.77 14.08 -11.97
CA PRO A 382 -12.57 13.82 -10.78
C PRO A 382 -12.27 14.81 -9.66
N ILE A 383 -12.61 16.08 -9.90
CA ILE A 383 -12.28 17.20 -9.00
C ILE A 383 -12.75 16.94 -7.57
N ARG A 384 -13.96 16.38 -7.39
CA ARG A 384 -14.54 16.12 -6.07
C ARG A 384 -13.76 15.06 -5.29
N ALA A 385 -13.37 13.98 -5.97
CA ALA A 385 -12.54 12.94 -5.37
C ALA A 385 -11.13 13.46 -5.05
N LEU A 386 -10.54 14.27 -5.93
CA LEU A 386 -9.26 14.92 -5.70
C LEU A 386 -9.28 15.83 -4.47
N ILE A 387 -10.33 16.65 -4.31
CA ILE A 387 -10.52 17.51 -3.14
C ILE A 387 -10.65 16.66 -1.87
N LEU A 388 -11.44 15.58 -1.90
CA LEU A 388 -11.58 14.69 -0.74
C LEU A 388 -10.24 14.08 -0.32
N VAL A 389 -9.48 13.53 -1.26
CA VAL A 389 -8.15 12.96 -1.01
C VAL A 389 -7.19 14.03 -0.46
N GLY A 390 -7.20 15.25 -1.04
CA GLY A 390 -6.38 16.37 -0.59
C GLY A 390 -6.71 16.81 0.85
N ILE A 391 -8.00 16.86 1.21
CA ILE A 391 -8.45 17.18 2.57
C ILE A 391 -7.97 16.12 3.56
N ILE A 392 -8.20 14.84 3.27
CA ILE A 392 -7.81 13.75 4.20
C ILE A 392 -6.29 13.71 4.35
N ALA A 393 -5.52 13.89 3.27
CA ALA A 393 -4.07 13.96 3.33
C ALA A 393 -3.59 15.18 4.16
N THR A 394 -4.25 16.34 4.02
CA THR A 394 -3.96 17.54 4.81
C THR A 394 -4.20 17.31 6.31
N ILE A 395 -5.27 16.62 6.68
CA ILE A 395 -5.57 16.27 8.08
C ILE A 395 -4.43 15.42 8.66
N TRP A 396 -3.95 14.42 7.92
CA TRP A 396 -2.85 13.57 8.35
C TRP A 396 -1.50 14.30 8.42
N CYS A 397 -1.32 15.42 7.72
CA CYS A 397 -0.11 16.23 7.87
C CYS A 397 -0.03 16.94 9.24
N ILE A 398 -1.15 17.19 9.92
CA ILE A 398 -1.17 17.93 11.19
C ILE A 398 -0.44 17.18 12.33
N PRO A 399 -0.77 15.92 12.66
CA PRO A 399 -0.34 15.29 13.91
C PRO A 399 1.15 14.92 14.02
N GLY A 400 1.90 14.73 12.93
CA GLY A 400 3.24 14.13 13.06
C GLY A 400 4.25 14.43 11.98
N ASP A 401 5.51 14.14 12.29
CA ASP A 401 6.64 14.21 11.38
C ASP A 401 6.67 13.00 10.42
N PHE A 402 7.70 12.93 9.57
CA PHE A 402 7.85 11.81 8.63
C PHE A 402 7.86 10.45 9.35
N THR A 403 8.59 10.33 10.46
CA THR A 403 8.74 9.07 11.19
C THR A 403 7.41 8.61 11.76
N TYR A 404 6.63 9.51 12.37
CA TYR A 404 5.29 9.23 12.88
C TYR A 404 4.37 8.72 11.77
N LEU A 405 4.29 9.44 10.64
CA LEU A 405 3.41 9.08 9.53
C LEU A 405 3.85 7.76 8.87
N ALA A 406 5.16 7.53 8.69
CA ALA A 406 5.70 6.29 8.15
C ALA A 406 5.37 5.08 9.05
N LYS A 407 5.43 5.22 10.38
CA LYS A 407 5.02 4.15 11.31
C LYS A 407 3.55 3.79 11.16
N MET A 408 2.67 4.80 11.13
CA MET A 408 1.23 4.58 10.97
C MET A 408 0.89 3.94 9.62
N TYR A 409 1.51 4.43 8.55
CA TYR A 409 1.37 3.88 7.20
C TYR A 409 1.75 2.39 7.17
N SER A 410 2.95 2.07 7.67
CA SER A 410 3.44 0.69 7.70
C SER A 410 2.53 -0.18 8.57
N PHE A 411 2.07 0.30 9.71
CA PHE A 411 1.16 -0.46 10.57
C PHE A 411 -0.13 -0.86 9.85
N THR A 412 -0.80 0.11 9.21
CA THR A 412 -2.05 -0.19 8.49
C THR A 412 -1.81 -1.07 7.26
N GLY A 413 -0.71 -0.88 6.53
CA GLY A 413 -0.35 -1.71 5.39
C GLY A 413 -0.11 -3.17 5.79
N TRP A 414 0.77 -3.39 6.76
CA TRP A 414 1.14 -4.73 7.23
C TRP A 414 -0.06 -5.48 7.82
N LEU A 415 -0.96 -4.80 8.54
CA LEU A 415 -2.20 -5.44 9.02
C LEU A 415 -3.00 -6.13 7.89
N PHE A 416 -3.17 -5.47 6.74
CA PHE A 416 -3.89 -6.06 5.61
C PHE A 416 -3.05 -7.02 4.78
N TYR A 417 -1.73 -6.84 4.72
CA TYR A 417 -0.82 -7.82 4.12
C TYR A 417 -0.88 -9.16 4.85
N GLY A 418 -0.85 -9.14 6.18
CA GLY A 418 -1.07 -10.28 7.05
C GLY A 418 -2.40 -10.97 6.78
N PHE A 419 -3.51 -10.22 6.77
CA PHE A 419 -4.83 -10.82 6.45
C PHE A 419 -4.87 -11.44 5.06
N ALA A 420 -4.27 -10.82 4.05
CA ALA A 420 -4.25 -11.36 2.69
C ALA A 420 -3.45 -12.67 2.60
N VAL A 421 -2.24 -12.73 3.18
CA VAL A 421 -1.40 -13.93 3.17
C VAL A 421 -1.97 -15.02 4.09
N PHE A 422 -2.53 -14.66 5.24
CA PHE A 422 -3.30 -15.61 6.05
C PHE A 422 -4.50 -16.17 5.27
N GLY A 423 -5.15 -15.33 4.47
CA GLY A 423 -6.23 -15.73 3.56
C GLY A 423 -5.76 -16.72 2.52
N LEU A 424 -4.55 -16.54 1.97
CA LEU A 424 -3.92 -17.51 1.07
C LEU A 424 -3.76 -18.88 1.73
N ILE A 425 -3.27 -18.92 2.99
CA ILE A 425 -3.11 -20.15 3.76
C ILE A 425 -4.47 -20.80 4.01
N LEU A 426 -5.46 -20.04 4.47
CA LEU A 426 -6.82 -20.55 4.68
C LEU A 426 -7.42 -21.15 3.40
N MET A 427 -7.22 -20.48 2.26
CA MET A 427 -7.71 -20.95 0.96
C MET A 427 -7.07 -22.28 0.52
N ARG A 428 -5.91 -22.66 1.06
CA ARG A 428 -5.29 -23.99 0.81
C ARG A 428 -6.03 -25.12 1.51
N PHE A 429 -6.66 -24.86 2.64
CA PHE A 429 -7.34 -25.88 3.45
C PHE A 429 -8.86 -25.87 3.28
N LYS A 430 -9.45 -24.75 2.84
CA LYS A 430 -10.90 -24.62 2.67
C LYS A 430 -11.38 -25.42 1.45
N LYS A 431 -12.32 -26.36 1.67
CA LYS A 431 -12.85 -27.28 0.63
C LYS A 431 -13.27 -26.56 -0.67
N LYS A 432 -13.89 -25.38 -0.57
CA LYS A 432 -14.37 -24.61 -1.74
C LYS A 432 -13.25 -24.00 -2.60
N THR A 433 -12.05 -23.79 -2.07
CA THR A 433 -10.93 -23.12 -2.76
C THR A 433 -9.68 -23.98 -2.88
N ARG A 434 -9.71 -25.18 -2.29
CA ARG A 434 -8.58 -26.12 -2.28
C ARG A 434 -8.22 -26.57 -3.69
N ASP A 435 -9.24 -26.87 -4.48
CA ASP A 435 -9.09 -27.50 -5.80
C ASP A 435 -8.98 -26.44 -6.92
N LEU A 436 -8.84 -25.15 -6.58
CA LEU A 436 -8.58 -24.09 -7.55
C LEU A 436 -7.18 -24.28 -8.17
N PRO A 437 -7.03 -24.03 -9.49
CA PRO A 437 -5.74 -24.11 -10.14
C PRO A 437 -4.79 -23.05 -9.57
N ARG A 438 -3.58 -23.47 -9.16
CA ARG A 438 -2.51 -22.60 -8.64
C ARG A 438 -1.29 -22.71 -9.54
N PRO A 439 -1.21 -21.89 -10.61
CA PRO A 439 -0.11 -21.95 -11.58
C PRO A 439 1.25 -21.66 -10.96
N PHE A 440 1.29 -20.74 -10.00
CA PHE A 440 2.44 -20.48 -9.16
C PHE A 440 2.06 -20.82 -7.71
N LYS A 441 2.97 -21.49 -6.99
CA LYS A 441 2.74 -21.93 -5.62
C LYS A 441 3.95 -21.64 -4.75
N VAL A 442 3.80 -20.76 -3.77
CA VAL A 442 4.83 -20.49 -2.77
C VAL A 442 4.94 -21.65 -1.79
N TRP A 443 6.14 -21.90 -1.28
CA TRP A 443 6.35 -22.92 -0.27
C TRP A 443 5.55 -22.59 1.01
N LEU A 444 4.79 -23.55 1.54
CA LEU A 444 3.86 -23.30 2.67
C LEU A 444 4.57 -22.77 3.93
N PRO A 445 5.71 -23.35 4.37
CA PRO A 445 6.46 -22.81 5.51
C PRO A 445 6.88 -21.36 5.32
N LEU A 446 7.17 -20.93 4.08
CA LEU A 446 7.56 -19.56 3.78
C LEU A 446 6.38 -18.58 3.96
N ALA A 447 5.17 -18.98 3.55
CA ALA A 447 3.97 -18.18 3.79
C ALA A 447 3.62 -18.10 5.28
N ILE A 448 3.78 -19.21 6.04
CA ILE A 448 3.59 -19.23 7.49
C ILE A 448 4.61 -18.31 8.18
N PHE A 449 5.88 -18.40 7.79
CA PHE A 449 6.94 -17.55 8.28
C PHE A 449 6.64 -16.07 8.05
N PHE A 450 6.15 -15.70 6.86
CA PHE A 450 5.71 -14.34 6.58
C PHE A 450 4.62 -13.86 7.55
N VAL A 451 3.58 -14.69 7.79
CA VAL A 451 2.49 -14.34 8.71
C VAL A 451 2.99 -14.20 10.15
N ILE A 452 3.93 -15.04 10.59
CA ILE A 452 4.53 -14.92 11.94
C ILE A 452 5.28 -13.58 12.08
N ILE A 453 6.08 -13.21 11.07
CA ILE A 453 6.78 -11.92 11.07
C ILE A 453 5.80 -10.76 10.99
N ASP A 454 4.76 -10.86 10.17
CA ASP A 454 3.70 -9.86 10.05
C ASP A 454 3.01 -9.60 11.40
N ILE A 455 2.65 -10.67 12.13
CA ILE A 455 2.10 -10.57 13.49
C ILE A 455 3.07 -9.85 14.43
N TYR A 456 4.36 -10.20 14.39
CA TYR A 456 5.38 -9.49 15.17
C TYR A 456 5.43 -8.01 14.79
N LEU A 457 5.42 -7.69 13.50
CA LEU A 457 5.44 -6.32 13.02
C LEU A 457 4.20 -5.55 13.48
N VAL A 458 3.01 -6.14 13.48
CA VAL A 458 1.79 -5.47 13.99
C VAL A 458 1.83 -5.28 15.52
N ILE A 459 2.34 -6.25 16.28
CA ILE A 459 2.31 -6.23 17.75
C ILE A 459 3.46 -5.44 18.35
N ALA A 460 4.68 -5.58 17.85
CA ALA A 460 5.88 -4.97 18.46
C ALA A 460 5.78 -3.44 18.60
N PRO A 461 5.27 -2.67 17.61
CA PRO A 461 5.09 -1.23 17.73
C PRO A 461 4.02 -0.84 18.75
N LEU A 462 3.00 -1.68 18.97
CA LEU A 462 2.01 -1.45 20.03
C LEU A 462 2.64 -1.59 21.42
N ILE A 463 3.73 -2.35 21.54
CA ILE A 463 4.47 -2.49 22.80
C ILE A 463 5.51 -1.37 22.90
N ASP A 464 6.31 -1.16 21.85
CA ASP A 464 7.41 -0.18 21.79
C ASP A 464 6.94 1.26 21.95
N ALA A 465 5.77 1.60 21.40
CA ALA A 465 5.29 2.98 21.46
C ALA A 465 4.84 3.41 22.87
N GLY A 466 4.71 2.47 23.82
CA GLY A 466 4.29 2.74 25.19
C GLY A 466 2.91 3.41 25.28
N SER A 467 2.52 3.83 26.49
CA SER A 467 1.21 4.47 26.72
C SER A 467 1.01 5.75 25.90
N ALA A 468 2.09 6.51 25.71
CA ALA A 468 2.06 7.79 25.02
C ALA A 468 2.05 7.67 23.49
N GLY A 469 2.48 6.57 22.87
CA GLY A 469 2.53 6.44 21.41
C GLY A 469 1.55 5.41 20.84
N VAL A 470 0.98 4.53 21.66
CA VAL A 470 0.02 3.50 21.23
C VAL A 470 -1.25 4.08 20.63
N TYR A 471 -1.66 5.27 21.06
CA TYR A 471 -2.89 5.92 20.58
C TYR A 471 -2.91 6.05 19.05
N GLN A 472 -1.76 6.26 18.39
CA GLN A 472 -1.69 6.42 16.94
C GLN A 472 -2.19 5.15 16.21
N TYR A 473 -1.81 3.97 16.71
CA TYR A 473 -2.20 2.69 16.14
C TYR A 473 -3.64 2.32 16.53
N ILE A 474 -4.05 2.64 17.76
CA ILE A 474 -5.45 2.47 18.20
C ILE A 474 -6.38 3.29 17.31
N ILE A 475 -6.03 4.53 16.97
CA ILE A 475 -6.81 5.37 16.05
C ILE A 475 -6.94 4.68 14.69
N CYS A 476 -5.85 4.15 14.11
CA CYS A 476 -5.93 3.38 12.87
C CYS A 476 -6.87 2.17 12.97
N ILE A 477 -6.80 1.41 14.07
CA ILE A 477 -7.67 0.25 14.31
C ILE A 477 -9.12 0.71 14.41
N ILE A 478 -9.41 1.75 15.20
CA ILE A 478 -10.77 2.28 15.38
C ILE A 478 -11.34 2.74 14.04
N ILE A 479 -10.59 3.54 13.28
CA ILE A 479 -11.03 4.02 11.95
C ILE A 479 -11.31 2.84 11.02
N GLY A 480 -10.44 1.81 11.02
CA GLY A 480 -10.68 0.60 10.23
C GLY A 480 -11.92 -0.17 10.69
N LEU A 481 -12.11 -0.37 11.99
CA LEU A 481 -13.24 -1.12 12.55
C LEU A 481 -14.58 -0.41 12.36
N ILE A 482 -14.62 0.93 12.26
CA ILE A 482 -15.83 1.71 11.93
C ILE A 482 -16.45 1.27 10.60
N ALA A 483 -15.67 0.69 9.68
CA ALA A 483 -16.20 0.15 8.44
C ALA A 483 -17.24 -0.96 8.67
N ILE A 484 -17.07 -1.78 9.71
CA ILE A 484 -17.91 -2.94 10.00
C ILE A 484 -19.34 -2.56 10.41
N PRO A 485 -19.58 -1.68 11.41
CA PRO A 485 -20.94 -1.26 11.75
C PRO A 485 -21.60 -0.48 10.60
N ILE A 486 -20.86 0.35 9.85
CA ILE A 486 -21.40 1.03 8.67
C ILE A 486 -21.86 0.02 7.63
N TRP A 487 -21.03 -0.99 7.33
CA TRP A 487 -21.41 -2.09 6.44
C TRP A 487 -22.65 -2.84 6.94
N PHE A 488 -22.69 -3.17 8.23
CA PHE A 488 -23.81 -3.91 8.81
C PHE A 488 -25.13 -3.12 8.71
N ILE A 489 -25.09 -1.83 9.02
CA ILE A 489 -26.26 -0.95 8.95
C ILE A 489 -26.72 -0.77 7.50
N ARG A 490 -25.80 -0.52 6.56
CA ARG A 490 -26.17 -0.21 5.17
C ARG A 490 -26.50 -1.44 4.32
N VAL A 491 -25.86 -2.59 4.58
CA VAL A 491 -26.04 -3.82 3.78
C VAL A 491 -27.00 -4.82 4.44
N ARG A 492 -26.90 -5.06 5.76
CA ARG A 492 -27.74 -6.06 6.45
C ARG A 492 -29.03 -5.49 7.04
N LYS A 493 -29.07 -4.21 7.45
CA LYS A 493 -30.25 -3.57 8.05
C LYS A 493 -30.59 -2.22 7.37
N PRO A 494 -30.98 -2.22 6.09
CA PRO A 494 -31.18 -0.97 5.33
C PRO A 494 -32.20 -0.02 5.96
N GLY A 495 -33.24 -0.51 6.65
CA GLY A 495 -34.19 0.33 7.38
C GLY A 495 -33.55 1.15 8.52
N LEU A 496 -32.59 0.56 9.25
CA LEU A 496 -31.80 1.29 10.25
C LEU A 496 -30.82 2.27 9.58
N GLY A 497 -30.29 1.90 8.40
CA GLY A 497 -29.46 2.79 7.58
C GLY A 497 -30.21 4.04 7.14
N ARG A 498 -31.43 3.91 6.63
CA ARG A 498 -32.28 5.07 6.28
C ARG A 498 -32.55 5.96 7.49
N LEU A 499 -32.80 5.37 8.66
CA LEU A 499 -33.03 6.14 9.89
C LEU A 499 -31.79 6.93 10.32
N LEU A 500 -30.61 6.31 10.30
CA LEU A 500 -29.37 6.90 10.83
C LEU A 500 -28.61 7.79 9.83
N LEU A 501 -28.72 7.51 8.54
CA LEU A 501 -27.93 8.14 7.48
C LEU A 501 -28.79 8.82 6.41
N GLY A 502 -30.13 8.68 6.46
CA GLY A 502 -31.04 9.27 5.48
C GLY A 502 -31.11 10.80 5.49
N TRP A 503 -30.57 11.45 6.52
CA TRP A 503 -30.41 12.91 6.56
C TRP A 503 -29.24 13.40 5.69
N ILE A 504 -28.35 12.52 5.23
CA ILE A 504 -27.24 12.87 4.34
C ILE A 504 -27.80 13.14 2.93
N PRO A 505 -27.57 14.34 2.35
CA PRO A 505 -28.05 14.65 1.01
C PRO A 505 -27.54 13.66 -0.03
N GLY A 506 -28.44 13.03 -0.78
CA GLY A 506 -28.10 12.01 -1.78
C GLY A 506 -27.82 10.61 -1.19
N TYR A 507 -28.25 10.34 0.04
CA TYR A 507 -28.26 8.99 0.61
C TYR A 507 -29.05 8.04 -0.30
N GLN A 508 -28.37 6.99 -0.75
CA GLN A 508 -28.98 5.84 -1.40
C GLN A 508 -28.76 4.63 -0.50
N ASP A 509 -29.73 3.71 -0.50
CA ASP A 509 -29.50 2.39 0.06
C ASP A 509 -28.31 1.74 -0.67
N ALA A 510 -27.61 0.85 0.03
CA ALA A 510 -26.47 0.14 -0.53
C ALA A 510 -26.91 -0.59 -1.80
N CYS A 511 -26.47 -0.12 -2.97
CA CYS A 511 -26.81 -0.72 -4.25
C CYS A 511 -26.03 -2.02 -4.50
N ILE A 512 -25.09 -2.36 -3.60
CA ILE A 512 -24.55 -3.73 -3.57
C ILE A 512 -25.65 -4.65 -3.08
N LEU A 513 -26.35 -5.23 -4.06
CA LEU A 513 -27.01 -6.52 -4.10
C LEU A 513 -28.38 -6.43 -4.77
N GLU A 514 -29.03 -5.27 -4.86
CA GLU A 514 -30.39 -5.22 -5.43
C GLU A 514 -30.39 -5.53 -6.93
N LYS A 515 -29.43 -4.99 -7.69
CA LYS A 515 -29.32 -5.27 -9.13
C LYS A 515 -28.99 -6.73 -9.45
N LYS A 516 -28.11 -7.36 -8.66
CA LYS A 516 -27.76 -8.80 -8.83
C LYS A 516 -28.82 -9.74 -8.28
N ARG A 517 -29.58 -9.33 -7.27
CA ARG A 517 -30.71 -10.09 -6.72
C ARG A 517 -31.88 -10.05 -7.71
N LEU A 518 -32.19 -8.88 -8.28
CA LEU A 518 -33.17 -8.73 -9.35
C LEU A 518 -32.75 -9.47 -10.65
N GLU A 519 -31.47 -9.44 -11.02
CA GLU A 519 -30.96 -10.23 -12.16
C GLU A 519 -30.97 -11.74 -11.90
N ALA A 520 -30.74 -12.19 -10.67
CA ALA A 520 -30.84 -13.61 -10.30
C ALA A 520 -32.30 -14.09 -10.22
N ASP A 521 -33.20 -13.25 -9.68
CA ASP A 521 -34.63 -13.54 -9.62
C ASP A 521 -35.24 -13.56 -11.05
N SER A 522 -34.82 -12.65 -11.95
CA SER A 522 -35.26 -12.65 -13.37
C SER A 522 -34.77 -13.86 -14.19
N LYS A 523 -33.71 -14.53 -13.76
CA LYS A 523 -33.18 -15.75 -14.39
C LYS A 523 -33.80 -17.03 -13.84
N THR A 524 -34.67 -16.92 -12.84
CA THR A 524 -35.40 -18.05 -12.24
C THR A 524 -36.87 -18.07 -12.71
N GLU A 525 -37.32 -17.05 -13.45
CA GLU A 525 -38.68 -16.93 -14.04
C GLU A 525 -38.73 -17.10 -15.57
N LEU A 526 -37.65 -17.60 -16.19
CA LEU A 526 -37.57 -18.04 -17.59
C LEU A 526 -37.03 -19.47 -17.62
#